data_AF-A0A091GLL5-F1
#
_entry.id   AF-A0A091GLL5-F1
#
_cell.length_a   1.000
_cell.length_b   1.000
_cell.length_c   1.000
_cell.angle_alpha   90.00
_cell.angle_beta   90.00
_cell.angle_gamma   90.00
#
_symmetry.space_group_name_H-M   'P 1'
#
loop_
_entity.id
_entity.type
_entity.pdbx_description
1 polymer ?
#
loop_
_entity_poly.entity_id
_entity_poly.type
_entity_poly.pdbx_seq_one_letter_code
_entity_poly.pdbx_strand_id
1 'polypeptide(L)'
;QAAAPLHPVTVQCQEALVVVTVHRDLFGTGRLVRAEDLTLGLSACLPVSQNAAESTVTFVAGLHECGSTLQITPDSLIYKTSLFYKPTPSANLVIVRTNTAVVPIECHYPRKSNVSSKAVRPTWVPFHSTLSAEEKMMFSLRLMNDDWSTERLSNGFQLGESLHLQADVASGGHVPLRLFVDDCVATLTPDRNSSPRYALIDLNGCLVDGRSDDTTSAFISPRPKQETLQFMVDAFKFVADDRNLIYITCHLKVSPADQAPNPLNKACSFNRASSLWVPLEGTGDICSCCETGNCLS
;
A
#
# COMPACT_ATOMS: atom_id res chain seq x y z
N GLN A 1 -21.89 5.19 34.05
CA GLN A 1 -20.70 5.07 33.18
C GLN A 1 -21.13 4.19 32.02
N ALA A 2 -21.47 4.77 30.86
CA ALA A 2 -21.91 3.98 29.71
C ALA A 2 -20.70 3.18 29.20
N ALA A 3 -20.86 1.85 29.08
CA ALA A 3 -19.81 1.00 28.55
C ALA A 3 -19.53 1.37 27.08
N ALA A 4 -18.26 1.56 26.74
CA ALA A 4 -17.86 1.78 25.35
C ALA A 4 -18.32 0.58 24.49
N PRO A 5 -18.83 0.81 23.26
CA PRO A 5 -19.26 -0.29 22.40
C PRO A 5 -18.06 -1.19 22.07
N LEU A 6 -18.23 -2.50 22.26
CA LEU A 6 -17.17 -3.51 22.05
C LEU A 6 -16.60 -3.50 20.62
N HIS A 7 -17.38 -3.08 19.63
CA HIS A 7 -16.98 -2.96 18.23
C HIS A 7 -17.56 -1.66 17.64
N PRO A 8 -16.85 -0.53 17.71
CA PRO A 8 -17.37 0.75 17.22
C PRO A 8 -17.44 0.79 15.68
N VAL A 9 -16.73 -0.10 14.99
CA VAL A 9 -16.78 -0.30 13.53
C VAL A 9 -16.94 -1.80 13.25
N THR A 10 -17.96 -2.17 12.49
CA THR A 10 -18.17 -3.53 12.00
C THR A 10 -18.15 -3.54 10.47
N VAL A 11 -17.49 -4.55 9.90
CA VAL A 11 -17.26 -4.67 8.46
C VAL A 11 -17.81 -6.01 7.98
N GLN A 12 -18.65 -5.98 6.95
CA GLN A 12 -19.15 -7.17 6.26
C GLN A 12 -18.65 -7.16 4.82
N CYS A 13 -17.79 -8.13 4.51
CA CYS A 13 -17.22 -8.33 3.18
C CYS A 13 -18.13 -9.29 2.39
N GLN A 14 -18.99 -8.76 1.53
CA GLN A 14 -19.88 -9.54 0.67
C GLN A 14 -19.21 -9.87 -0.66
N GLU A 15 -19.88 -10.54 -1.59
CA GLU A 15 -19.28 -11.05 -2.83
C GLU A 15 -18.65 -9.96 -3.70
N ALA A 16 -19.28 -8.77 -3.78
CA ALA A 16 -18.84 -7.67 -4.63
C ALA A 16 -18.87 -6.29 -3.95
N LEU A 17 -19.27 -6.23 -2.68
CA LEU A 17 -19.43 -4.98 -1.93
C LEU A 17 -18.97 -5.14 -0.48
N VAL A 18 -18.67 -4.01 0.16
CA VAL A 18 -18.38 -3.91 1.58
C VAL A 18 -19.47 -3.10 2.29
N VAL A 19 -19.96 -3.62 3.42
CA VAL A 19 -20.89 -2.92 4.31
C VAL A 19 -20.15 -2.56 5.59
N VAL A 20 -20.05 -1.26 5.88
CA VAL A 20 -19.37 -0.76 7.08
C VAL A 20 -20.42 -0.12 7.98
N THR A 21 -20.61 -0.64 9.18
CA THR A 21 -21.51 -0.06 10.19
C THR A 21 -20.69 0.55 11.32
N VAL A 22 -20.93 1.82 11.60
CA VAL A 22 -20.15 2.63 12.54
C VAL A 22 -21.07 3.09 13.66
N HIS A 23 -20.70 2.80 14.90
CA HIS A 23 -21.38 3.36 16.06
C HIS A 23 -20.96 4.83 16.25
N ARG A 24 -21.92 5.72 16.47
CA ARG A 24 -21.68 7.17 16.55
C ARG A 24 -20.96 7.59 17.82
N ASP A 25 -21.01 6.81 18.90
CA ASP A 25 -20.05 6.94 20.01
C ASP A 25 -18.73 6.24 19.64
N LEU A 26 -18.09 6.69 18.56
CA LEU A 26 -16.92 6.06 17.92
C LEU A 26 -15.73 5.93 18.88
N PHE A 27 -15.61 6.88 19.82
CA PHE A 27 -14.49 6.98 20.75
C PHE A 27 -14.86 6.57 22.19
N GLY A 28 -16.11 6.10 22.43
CA GLY A 28 -16.58 5.72 23.77
C GLY A 28 -16.56 6.87 24.79
N THR A 29 -16.75 8.11 24.33
CA THR A 29 -16.71 9.32 25.19
C THR A 29 -18.12 9.77 25.59
N GLY A 30 -19.16 9.10 25.12
CA GLY A 30 -20.55 9.51 25.26
C GLY A 30 -20.96 10.66 24.34
N ARG A 31 -20.04 11.21 23.53
CA ARG A 31 -20.34 12.22 22.51
C ARG A 31 -20.50 11.57 21.16
N LEU A 32 -21.72 11.66 20.60
CA LEU A 32 -22.03 11.11 19.29
C LEU A 32 -21.43 11.96 18.18
N VAL A 33 -20.58 11.37 17.34
CA VAL A 33 -20.12 12.02 16.10
C VAL A 33 -21.30 12.22 15.15
N ARG A 34 -21.23 13.24 14.29
CA ARG A 34 -22.25 13.44 13.26
C ARG A 34 -21.97 12.54 12.07
N ALA A 35 -23.03 12.10 11.40
CA ALA A 35 -22.91 11.25 10.22
C ALA A 35 -22.18 11.98 9.07
N GLU A 36 -22.36 13.29 8.94
CA GLU A 36 -21.68 14.15 7.95
C GLU A 36 -20.17 14.30 8.19
N ASP A 37 -19.71 14.07 9.42
CA ASP A 37 -18.29 14.09 9.77
C ASP A 37 -17.61 12.74 9.42
N LEU A 38 -18.37 11.74 8.94
CA LEU A 38 -17.86 10.41 8.58
C LEU A 38 -17.95 10.18 7.07
N THR A 39 -16.87 9.69 6.48
CA THR A 39 -16.82 9.35 5.05
C THR A 39 -16.07 8.05 4.81
N LEU A 40 -16.51 7.24 3.84
CA LEU A 40 -15.83 6.01 3.44
C LEU A 40 -14.91 6.25 2.24
N GLY A 41 -13.66 5.80 2.39
CA GLY A 41 -12.66 5.82 1.36
C GLY A 41 -12.23 7.23 0.94
N LEU A 42 -11.33 7.28 -0.02
CA LEU A 42 -10.67 8.53 -0.42
C LEU A 42 -11.54 9.42 -1.30
N SER A 43 -12.53 8.81 -1.98
CA SER A 43 -13.57 9.56 -2.70
C SER A 43 -14.60 10.20 -1.75
N ALA A 44 -14.41 10.08 -0.43
CA ALA A 44 -15.27 10.65 0.59
C ALA A 44 -16.75 10.26 0.44
N CYS A 45 -17.01 8.96 0.19
CA CYS A 45 -18.36 8.46 0.02
C CYS A 45 -19.19 8.69 1.29
N LEU A 46 -20.40 9.20 1.11
CA LEU A 46 -21.34 9.48 2.18
C LEU A 46 -22.03 8.22 2.67
N PRO A 47 -22.51 8.19 3.92
CA PRO A 47 -23.27 7.06 4.42
C PRO A 47 -24.62 6.92 3.71
N VAL A 48 -25.05 5.69 3.51
CA VAL A 48 -26.32 5.37 2.83
C VAL A 48 -27.50 5.38 3.78
N SER A 49 -27.26 5.13 5.07
CA SER A 49 -28.33 5.11 6.08
C SER A 49 -27.79 5.41 7.48
N GLN A 50 -28.71 5.80 8.36
CA GLN A 50 -28.46 6.07 9.76
C GLN A 50 -29.58 5.47 10.61
N ASN A 51 -29.23 4.78 11.69
CA ASN A 51 -30.17 4.25 12.67
C ASN A 51 -30.06 5.04 13.98
N ALA A 52 -31.11 5.80 14.29
CA ALA A 52 -31.14 6.63 15.50
C ALA A 52 -31.27 5.82 16.80
N ALA A 53 -31.96 4.67 16.76
CA ALA A 53 -32.19 3.84 17.95
C ALA A 53 -30.88 3.17 18.42
N GLU A 54 -30.09 2.69 17.47
CA GLU A 54 -28.79 2.05 17.72
C GLU A 54 -27.63 3.06 17.69
N SER A 55 -27.90 4.33 17.36
CA SER A 55 -26.87 5.35 17.15
C SER A 55 -25.80 4.90 16.15
N THR A 56 -26.18 4.26 15.05
CA THR A 56 -25.25 3.76 14.02
C THR A 56 -25.42 4.47 12.67
N VAL A 57 -24.36 4.43 11.87
CA VAL A 57 -24.27 4.96 10.51
C VAL A 57 -23.72 3.85 9.61
N THR A 58 -24.32 3.64 8.45
CA THR A 58 -23.94 2.55 7.54
C THR A 58 -23.47 3.08 6.19
N PHE A 59 -22.36 2.53 5.71
CA PHE A 59 -21.82 2.73 4.37
C PHE A 59 -21.94 1.43 3.57
N VAL A 60 -22.24 1.56 2.28
CA VAL A 60 -22.25 0.46 1.32
C VAL A 60 -21.49 0.95 0.08
N ALA A 61 -20.46 0.20 -0.33
CA ALA A 61 -19.65 0.53 -1.50
C ALA A 61 -19.22 -0.75 -2.21
N GLY A 62 -19.13 -0.72 -3.54
CA GLY A 62 -18.49 -1.78 -4.30
C GLY A 62 -17.01 -1.92 -3.92
N LEU A 63 -16.44 -3.12 -4.07
CA LEU A 63 -15.06 -3.39 -3.65
C LEU A 63 -14.00 -2.52 -4.35
N HIS A 64 -14.31 -2.03 -5.56
CA HIS A 64 -13.46 -1.11 -6.34
C HIS A 64 -13.90 0.36 -6.26
N GLU A 65 -14.95 0.65 -5.51
CA GLU A 65 -15.51 2.00 -5.39
C GLU A 65 -14.90 2.76 -4.21
N CYS A 66 -15.26 4.04 -4.09
CA CYS A 66 -14.85 4.91 -3.00
C CYS A 66 -13.32 5.07 -2.82
N GLY A 67 -12.53 4.76 -3.85
CA GLY A 67 -11.07 4.81 -3.77
C GLY A 67 -10.45 3.64 -3.00
N SER A 68 -11.15 2.50 -2.94
CA SER A 68 -10.58 1.23 -2.46
C SER A 68 -9.39 0.79 -3.32
N THR A 69 -8.39 0.20 -2.69
CA THR A 69 -7.18 -0.34 -3.35
C THR A 69 -7.15 -1.86 -3.24
N LEU A 70 -6.67 -2.54 -4.28
CA LEU A 70 -6.55 -4.00 -4.30
C LEU A 70 -5.08 -4.42 -4.16
N GLN A 71 -4.81 -5.27 -3.16
CA GLN A 71 -3.55 -5.99 -3.02
C GLN A 71 -3.77 -7.47 -3.37
N ILE A 72 -2.93 -8.02 -4.24
CA ILE A 72 -2.99 -9.40 -4.68
C ILE A 72 -1.84 -10.17 -4.02
N THR A 73 -2.18 -11.22 -3.25
CA THR A 73 -1.21 -12.17 -2.70
C THR A 73 -1.31 -13.51 -3.45
N PRO A 74 -0.46 -14.51 -3.21
CA PRO A 74 -0.61 -15.83 -3.83
C PRO A 74 -1.98 -16.48 -3.59
N ASP A 75 -2.56 -16.27 -2.41
CA ASP A 75 -3.75 -16.99 -1.93
C ASP A 75 -4.99 -16.11 -1.79
N SER A 76 -4.84 -14.78 -1.69
CA SER A 76 -5.93 -13.84 -1.41
C SER A 76 -5.94 -12.58 -2.28
N LEU A 77 -7.14 -12.03 -2.49
CA LEU A 77 -7.40 -10.68 -2.96
C LEU A 77 -7.78 -9.86 -1.71
N ILE A 78 -6.99 -8.84 -1.40
CA ILE A 78 -7.19 -8.00 -0.22
C ILE A 78 -7.61 -6.62 -0.69
N TYR A 79 -8.88 -6.27 -0.47
CA TYR A 79 -9.40 -4.93 -0.72
C TYR A 79 -9.21 -4.08 0.52
N LYS A 80 -8.55 -2.94 0.37
CA LYS A 80 -8.24 -1.99 1.46
C LYS A 80 -8.91 -0.66 1.21
N THR A 81 -9.63 -0.17 2.21
CA THR A 81 -10.22 1.18 2.25
C THR A 81 -10.07 1.75 3.66
N SER A 82 -10.59 2.95 3.92
CA SER A 82 -10.52 3.57 5.24
C SER A 82 -11.78 4.36 5.54
N LEU A 83 -12.23 4.30 6.78
CA LEU A 83 -13.24 5.22 7.30
C LEU A 83 -12.53 6.46 7.83
N PHE A 84 -12.94 7.63 7.37
CA PHE A 84 -12.40 8.92 7.81
C PHE A 84 -13.41 9.62 8.70
N TYR A 85 -12.97 10.06 9.87
CA TYR A 85 -13.67 11.01 10.73
C TYR A 85 -13.00 12.38 10.61
N LYS A 86 -13.74 13.33 10.04
CA LYS A 86 -13.33 14.73 9.84
C LYS A 86 -14.33 15.65 10.53
N PRO A 87 -14.11 16.01 11.81
CA PRO A 87 -15.03 16.89 12.52
C PRO A 87 -15.13 18.26 11.83
N THR A 88 -16.33 18.75 11.57
CA THR A 88 -16.48 20.13 11.05
C THR A 88 -15.91 21.12 12.08
N PRO A 89 -15.09 22.10 11.64
CA PRO A 89 -14.46 23.06 12.55
C PRO A 89 -15.49 23.83 13.38
N SER A 90 -15.18 24.09 14.65
CA SER A 90 -16.01 24.98 15.46
C SER A 90 -16.01 26.40 14.88
N ALA A 91 -17.09 27.16 15.14
CA ALA A 91 -17.25 28.55 14.65
C ALA A 91 -16.06 29.49 14.98
N ASN A 92 -15.26 29.13 16.00
CA ASN A 92 -13.94 29.72 16.23
C ASN A 92 -12.86 28.88 15.52
N LEU A 93 -12.30 29.42 14.44
CA LEU A 93 -11.26 28.78 13.62
C LEU A 93 -9.87 28.76 14.28
N VAL A 94 -9.70 29.42 15.43
CA VAL A 94 -8.40 29.53 16.12
C VAL A 94 -8.08 28.30 16.96
N ILE A 95 -9.07 27.48 17.30
CA ILE A 95 -8.91 26.33 18.21
C ILE A 95 -9.47 25.03 17.62
N VAL A 96 -8.68 23.96 17.70
CA VAL A 96 -9.11 22.59 17.36
C VAL A 96 -9.32 21.83 18.67
N ARG A 97 -10.52 21.27 18.86
CA ARG A 97 -10.87 20.49 20.07
C ARG A 97 -10.97 18.98 19.82
N THR A 98 -11.00 18.58 18.56
CA THR A 98 -11.16 17.19 18.15
C THR A 98 -10.27 16.93 16.94
N ASN A 99 -9.41 15.93 17.04
CA ASN A 99 -8.54 15.53 15.93
C ASN A 99 -9.32 14.71 14.90
N THR A 100 -8.83 14.69 13.67
CA THR A 100 -9.28 13.73 12.67
C THR A 100 -8.88 12.32 13.08
N ALA A 101 -9.66 11.32 12.67
CA ALA A 101 -9.30 9.92 12.86
C ALA A 101 -9.49 9.13 11.57
N VAL A 102 -8.66 8.10 11.40
CA VAL A 102 -8.75 7.17 10.27
C VAL A 102 -8.81 5.75 10.83
N VAL A 103 -9.78 4.97 10.36
CA VAL A 103 -9.90 3.55 10.69
C VAL A 103 -9.67 2.74 9.40
N PRO A 104 -8.56 1.98 9.30
CA PRO A 104 -8.31 1.14 8.14
C PRO A 104 -9.30 -0.04 8.11
N ILE A 105 -9.76 -0.38 6.90
CA ILE A 105 -10.74 -1.44 6.65
C ILE A 105 -10.17 -2.36 5.58
N GLU A 106 -10.19 -3.67 5.83
CA GLU A 106 -9.72 -4.67 4.89
C GLU A 106 -10.77 -5.79 4.69
N CYS A 107 -10.91 -6.23 3.45
CA CYS A 107 -11.70 -7.39 3.08
C CYS A 107 -10.84 -8.41 2.32
N HIS A 108 -10.74 -9.61 2.87
CA HIS A 108 -9.88 -10.68 2.36
C HIS A 108 -10.73 -11.74 1.65
N TYR A 109 -10.43 -12.00 0.38
CA TYR A 109 -11.12 -13.00 -0.44
C TYR A 109 -10.13 -14.05 -0.92
N PRO A 110 -10.47 -15.35 -0.88
CA PRO A 110 -9.60 -16.39 -1.43
C PRO A 110 -9.52 -16.28 -2.96
N ARG A 111 -8.32 -16.34 -3.53
CA ARG A 111 -8.10 -16.30 -4.99
C ARG A 111 -8.59 -17.53 -5.73
N LYS A 112 -8.58 -18.67 -5.04
CA LYS A 112 -9.01 -19.96 -5.58
C LYS A 112 -10.12 -20.49 -4.68
N SER A 113 -11.28 -20.75 -5.26
CA SER A 113 -12.38 -21.41 -4.56
C SER A 113 -12.74 -22.69 -5.30
N ASN A 114 -13.00 -23.76 -4.55
CA ASN A 114 -13.43 -25.02 -5.11
C ASN A 114 -14.89 -24.89 -5.55
N VAL A 115 -15.12 -24.76 -6.85
CA VAL A 115 -16.46 -24.74 -7.40
C VAL A 115 -16.96 -26.18 -7.56
N SER A 116 -17.95 -26.56 -6.77
CA SER A 116 -18.72 -27.79 -7.01
C SER A 116 -19.66 -27.55 -8.19
N SER A 117 -19.14 -27.67 -9.41
CA SER A 117 -20.01 -27.86 -10.57
C SER A 117 -20.34 -29.35 -10.67
N LYS A 118 -21.61 -29.73 -10.59
CA LYS A 118 -22.04 -31.03 -11.17
C LYS A 118 -21.46 -31.12 -12.59
N ALA A 119 -20.96 -32.30 -12.97
CA ALA A 119 -20.18 -32.54 -14.18
C ALA A 119 -20.63 -31.67 -15.37
N VAL A 120 -19.89 -30.59 -15.61
CA VAL A 120 -20.01 -29.83 -16.84
C VAL A 120 -19.42 -30.72 -17.91
N ARG A 121 -20.25 -31.23 -18.82
CA ARG A 121 -19.74 -31.86 -20.05
C ARG A 121 -19.04 -30.78 -20.85
N PRO A 122 -17.71 -30.79 -21.00
CA PRO A 122 -17.05 -29.83 -21.85
C PRO A 122 -17.45 -30.16 -23.29
N THR A 123 -18.19 -29.27 -23.94
CA THR A 123 -18.51 -29.36 -25.37
C THR A 123 -17.40 -28.78 -26.25
N TRP A 124 -16.30 -28.30 -25.66
CA TRP A 124 -15.19 -27.72 -26.39
C TRP A 124 -14.05 -28.72 -26.59
N VAL A 125 -13.74 -28.94 -27.86
CA VAL A 125 -12.51 -29.56 -28.35
C VAL A 125 -11.33 -28.73 -27.85
N PRO A 126 -10.24 -29.32 -27.32
CA PRO A 126 -9.11 -28.57 -26.79
C PRO A 126 -8.34 -27.93 -27.94
N PHE A 127 -8.74 -26.72 -28.31
CA PHE A 127 -7.90 -25.84 -29.09
C PHE A 127 -7.01 -25.05 -28.12
N HIS A 128 -5.73 -25.00 -28.47
CA HIS A 128 -4.65 -24.21 -27.90
C HIS A 128 -4.96 -22.69 -27.97
N SER A 129 -6.02 -22.22 -27.33
CA SER A 129 -6.47 -20.82 -27.44
C SER A 129 -6.92 -20.20 -26.12
N THR A 130 -6.88 -20.93 -25.00
CA THR A 130 -7.08 -20.38 -23.63
C THR A 130 -5.79 -20.10 -22.86
N LEU A 131 -4.62 -20.22 -23.50
CA LEU A 131 -3.32 -19.74 -22.98
C LEU A 131 -3.09 -18.24 -23.25
N SER A 132 -4.05 -17.55 -23.86
CA SER A 132 -3.96 -16.14 -24.24
C SER A 132 -4.77 -15.20 -23.31
N ALA A 133 -5.36 -15.72 -22.23
CA ALA A 133 -5.97 -14.86 -21.21
C ALA A 133 -4.87 -14.23 -20.34
N GLU A 134 -4.12 -13.31 -20.97
CA GLU A 134 -3.03 -12.48 -20.44
C GLU A 134 -1.99 -13.24 -19.59
N GLU A 135 -0.84 -13.56 -20.17
CA GLU A 135 0.40 -13.73 -19.41
C GLU A 135 0.73 -12.40 -18.70
N LYS A 136 0.05 -12.16 -17.56
CA LYS A 136 0.08 -10.91 -16.82
C LYS A 136 1.03 -11.07 -15.65
N MET A 137 2.14 -10.36 -15.70
CA MET A 137 3.04 -10.23 -14.55
C MET A 137 2.27 -9.56 -13.40
N MET A 138 2.17 -10.26 -12.27
CA MET A 138 1.48 -9.73 -11.10
C MET A 138 2.50 -9.16 -10.14
N PHE A 139 2.55 -7.85 -10.09
CA PHE A 139 3.40 -7.11 -9.15
C PHE A 139 2.68 -6.93 -7.82
N SER A 140 3.43 -7.00 -6.73
CA SER A 140 2.94 -6.70 -5.39
C SER A 140 4.00 -5.96 -4.59
N LEU A 141 3.54 -5.10 -3.68
CA LEU A 141 4.35 -4.45 -2.66
C LEU A 141 3.73 -4.78 -1.31
N ARG A 142 4.52 -5.38 -0.42
CA ARG A 142 4.09 -5.86 0.89
C ARG A 142 4.89 -5.20 1.99
N LEU A 143 4.21 -4.95 3.11
CA LEU A 143 4.85 -4.46 4.32
C LEU A 143 5.19 -5.67 5.20
N MET A 144 6.46 -5.89 5.44
CA MET A 144 6.99 -7.04 6.16
C MET A 144 7.24 -6.70 7.63
N ASN A 145 7.35 -7.73 8.46
CA ASN A 145 7.92 -7.59 9.80
C ASN A 145 9.45 -7.47 9.75
N ASP A 146 10.04 -7.14 10.90
CA ASP A 146 11.45 -6.76 11.01
C ASP A 146 12.43 -7.90 10.66
N ASP A 147 11.98 -9.16 10.74
CA ASP A 147 12.74 -10.35 10.36
C ASP A 147 12.42 -10.87 8.95
N TRP A 148 11.59 -10.15 8.17
CA TRP A 148 11.17 -10.50 6.81
C TRP A 148 10.42 -11.84 6.66
N SER A 149 9.97 -12.43 7.77
CA SER A 149 9.36 -13.76 7.76
C SER A 149 7.92 -13.76 7.25
N THR A 150 7.17 -12.71 7.56
CA THR A 150 5.73 -12.61 7.25
C THR A 150 5.31 -11.18 6.96
N GLU A 151 4.14 -11.03 6.34
CA GLU A 151 3.52 -9.73 6.19
C GLU A 151 3.11 -9.18 7.57
N ARG A 152 3.45 -7.93 7.83
CA ARG A 152 3.13 -7.26 9.09
C ARG A 152 1.62 -7.04 9.16
N LEU A 153 1.02 -7.46 10.27
CA LEU A 153 -0.42 -7.31 10.50
C LEU A 153 -0.84 -5.88 10.87
N SER A 154 0.08 -5.10 11.44
CA SER A 154 -0.17 -3.72 11.87
C SER A 154 0.38 -2.72 10.86
N ASN A 155 -0.47 -1.77 10.45
CA ASN A 155 -0.10 -0.62 9.62
C ASN A 155 0.32 0.60 10.46
N GLY A 156 0.39 0.48 11.78
CA GLY A 156 0.80 1.55 12.69
C GLY A 156 2.32 1.61 12.84
N PHE A 157 2.88 2.81 12.70
CA PHE A 157 4.30 3.11 12.86
C PHE A 157 4.52 4.31 13.78
N GLN A 158 5.61 4.27 14.54
CA GLN A 158 6.15 5.43 15.25
C GLN A 158 7.34 6.02 14.47
N LEU A 159 7.56 7.32 14.63
CA LEU A 159 8.75 7.96 14.07
C LEU A 159 10.01 7.34 14.73
N GLY A 160 10.99 7.00 13.90
CA GLY A 160 12.20 6.27 14.33
C GLY A 160 12.11 4.74 14.14
N GLU A 161 10.94 4.20 13.79
CA GLU A 161 10.84 2.84 13.26
C GLU A 161 11.15 2.81 11.76
N SER A 162 11.43 1.63 11.20
CA SER A 162 11.67 1.45 9.75
C SER A 162 10.58 0.58 9.12
N LEU A 163 10.12 0.99 7.94
CA LEU A 163 9.18 0.26 7.10
C LEU A 163 9.96 -0.76 6.27
N HIS A 164 9.72 -2.05 6.52
CA HIS A 164 10.30 -3.14 5.75
C HIS A 164 9.41 -3.42 4.53
N LEU A 165 9.79 -2.93 3.35
CA LEU A 165 9.01 -3.06 2.12
C LEU A 165 9.59 -4.15 1.23
N GLN A 166 8.74 -5.10 0.82
CA GLN A 166 9.10 -6.16 -0.10
C GLN A 166 8.28 -6.04 -1.38
N ALA A 167 8.96 -5.84 -2.50
CA ALA A 167 8.38 -5.94 -3.82
C ALA A 167 8.58 -7.35 -4.38
N ASP A 168 7.54 -7.91 -5.00
CA ASP A 168 7.57 -9.22 -5.65
C ASP A 168 6.88 -9.17 -7.02
N VAL A 169 7.32 -10.03 -7.93
CA VAL A 169 6.63 -10.30 -9.19
C VAL A 169 6.34 -11.80 -9.34
N ALA A 170 5.07 -12.14 -9.57
CA ALA A 170 4.70 -13.49 -9.98
C ALA A 170 4.79 -13.58 -11.51
N SER A 171 5.77 -14.35 -11.98
CA SER A 171 6.13 -14.46 -13.40
C SER A 171 5.21 -15.39 -14.20
N GLY A 172 4.27 -16.12 -13.59
CA GLY A 172 3.20 -16.82 -14.32
C GLY A 172 3.63 -17.82 -15.42
N GLY A 173 4.90 -18.26 -15.45
CA GLY A 173 5.46 -19.09 -16.53
C GLY A 173 6.43 -18.37 -17.48
N HIS A 174 6.71 -17.08 -17.28
CA HIS A 174 7.75 -16.35 -18.01
C HIS A 174 9.16 -16.88 -17.71
N VAL A 175 10.11 -16.50 -18.58
CA VAL A 175 11.56 -16.69 -18.33
C VAL A 175 11.96 -16.13 -16.96
N PRO A 176 13.04 -16.61 -16.31
CA PRO A 176 13.50 -16.05 -15.05
C PRO A 176 13.66 -14.52 -15.14
N LEU A 177 13.04 -13.80 -14.21
CA LEU A 177 12.99 -12.33 -14.21
C LEU A 177 13.74 -11.78 -13.00
N ARG A 178 14.42 -10.65 -13.19
CA ARG A 178 14.93 -9.81 -12.11
C ARG A 178 14.02 -8.62 -11.89
N LEU A 179 13.56 -8.42 -10.65
CA LEU A 179 12.72 -7.31 -10.25
C LEU A 179 13.54 -6.07 -9.87
N PHE A 180 13.08 -4.91 -10.35
CA PHE A 180 13.56 -3.59 -9.98
C PHE A 180 12.41 -2.69 -9.54
N VAL A 181 12.74 -1.74 -8.67
CA VAL A 181 11.88 -0.63 -8.29
C VAL A 181 12.44 0.60 -8.99
N ASP A 182 11.69 1.13 -9.94
CA ASP A 182 12.11 2.24 -10.78
C ASP A 182 12.08 3.56 -10.00
N ASP A 183 10.92 3.82 -9.38
CA ASP A 183 10.70 4.94 -8.48
C ASP A 183 9.53 4.67 -7.51
N CYS A 184 9.61 5.23 -6.31
CA CYS A 184 8.58 5.17 -5.27
C CYS A 184 8.33 6.57 -4.73
N VAL A 185 7.07 6.97 -4.68
CA VAL A 185 6.65 8.27 -4.16
C VAL A 185 5.65 8.05 -3.04
N ALA A 186 5.83 8.80 -1.96
CA ALA A 186 4.89 8.89 -0.87
C ALA A 186 3.98 10.10 -1.04
N THR A 187 2.70 9.93 -0.71
CA THR A 187 1.64 10.94 -0.86
C THR A 187 0.60 10.80 0.25
N LEU A 188 -0.29 11.80 0.38
CA LEU A 188 -1.42 11.76 1.33
C LEU A 188 -2.69 11.08 0.77
N THR A 189 -2.65 10.66 -0.49
CA THR A 189 -3.70 9.89 -1.18
C THR A 189 -3.03 8.86 -2.10
N PRO A 190 -3.75 7.83 -2.60
CA PRO A 190 -3.18 6.88 -3.57
C PRO A 190 -2.85 7.48 -4.94
N ASP A 191 -3.31 8.71 -5.21
CA ASP A 191 -2.88 9.41 -6.42
C ASP A 191 -1.42 9.84 -6.25
N ARG A 192 -0.55 9.15 -6.98
CA ARG A 192 0.90 9.39 -7.03
C ARG A 192 1.26 10.83 -7.42
N ASN A 193 0.39 11.50 -8.16
CA ASN A 193 0.63 12.87 -8.62
C ASN A 193 0.07 13.93 -7.66
N SER A 194 -0.53 13.52 -6.55
CA SER A 194 -1.06 14.44 -5.55
C SER A 194 0.03 15.24 -4.83
N SER A 195 -0.37 16.28 -4.12
CA SER A 195 0.50 17.12 -3.29
C SER A 195 0.01 17.08 -1.84
N PRO A 196 0.91 17.04 -0.84
CA PRO A 196 2.37 16.95 -0.96
C PRO A 196 2.83 15.56 -1.44
N ARG A 197 4.02 15.52 -2.04
CA ARG A 197 4.69 14.29 -2.49
C ARG A 197 6.14 14.27 -2.01
N TYR A 198 6.66 13.08 -1.71
CA TYR A 198 8.05 12.87 -1.31
C TYR A 198 8.62 11.66 -2.05
N ALA A 199 9.77 11.82 -2.71
CA ALA A 199 10.41 10.75 -3.47
C ALA A 199 11.27 9.90 -2.55
N LEU A 200 10.98 8.60 -2.47
CA LEU A 200 11.74 7.62 -1.69
C LEU A 200 12.82 6.96 -2.55
N ILE A 201 12.40 6.56 -3.75
CA ILE A 201 13.25 5.99 -4.79
C ILE A 201 12.98 6.81 -6.05
N ASP A 202 14.03 7.19 -6.76
CA ASP A 202 13.95 7.96 -8.01
C ASP A 202 15.11 7.55 -8.95
N LEU A 203 15.21 8.16 -10.12
CA LEU A 203 16.36 8.04 -11.03
C LEU A 203 16.63 6.58 -11.46
N ASN A 204 15.58 5.82 -11.73
CA ASN A 204 15.64 4.41 -12.11
C ASN A 204 16.33 3.54 -11.03
N GLY A 205 15.85 3.60 -9.79
CA GLY A 205 16.28 2.72 -8.69
C GLY A 205 17.36 3.27 -7.76
N CYS A 206 17.54 4.59 -7.68
CA CYS A 206 18.33 5.23 -6.62
C CYS A 206 17.45 5.50 -5.40
N LEU A 207 17.74 4.87 -4.24
CA LEU A 207 17.02 5.11 -2.99
C LEU A 207 17.47 6.44 -2.37
N VAL A 208 16.93 7.54 -2.90
CA VAL A 208 17.30 8.92 -2.57
C VAL A 208 16.99 9.32 -1.13
N ASP A 209 16.02 8.68 -0.48
CA ASP A 209 15.75 8.92 0.94
C ASP A 209 16.94 8.56 1.84
N GLY A 210 17.72 7.54 1.47
CA GLY A 210 18.95 7.13 2.16
C GLY A 210 20.12 8.11 2.04
N ARG A 211 20.02 9.11 1.15
CA ARG A 211 21.07 10.12 0.94
C ARG A 211 21.08 11.21 2.01
N SER A 212 19.94 11.44 2.67
CA SER A 212 19.79 12.39 3.78
C SER A 212 20.55 11.91 5.03
N ASP A 213 20.95 12.82 5.92
CA ASP A 213 21.79 12.46 7.08
C ASP A 213 21.03 11.71 8.19
N ASP A 214 19.72 11.93 8.30
CA ASP A 214 18.89 11.44 9.41
C ASP A 214 18.21 10.08 9.16
N THR A 215 18.45 9.45 8.01
CA THR A 215 17.76 8.20 7.62
C THR A 215 18.68 7.00 7.72
N THR A 216 18.21 5.78 7.50
CA THR A 216 18.99 4.55 7.34
C THR A 216 18.46 3.72 6.19
N SER A 217 17.60 4.34 5.37
CA SER A 217 16.89 3.74 4.25
C SER A 217 17.85 3.19 3.21
N ALA A 218 17.70 1.91 2.90
CA ALA A 218 18.59 1.17 2.00
C ALA A 218 17.87 -0.06 1.43
N PHE A 219 18.30 -0.50 0.25
CA PHE A 219 17.99 -1.83 -0.25
C PHE A 219 18.72 -2.90 0.57
N ILE A 220 18.05 -4.04 0.79
CA ILE A 220 18.60 -5.17 1.54
C ILE A 220 19.41 -6.06 0.60
N SER A 221 20.69 -6.23 0.92
CA SER A 221 21.60 -7.14 0.22
C SER A 221 21.98 -8.33 1.10
N PRO A 222 22.04 -9.56 0.55
CA PRO A 222 21.71 -9.93 -0.83
C PRO A 222 20.20 -10.06 -1.07
N ARG A 223 19.78 -10.05 -2.34
CA ARG A 223 18.39 -10.34 -2.73
C ARG A 223 18.00 -11.78 -2.34
N PRO A 224 16.79 -12.02 -1.81
CA PRO A 224 16.33 -13.38 -1.52
C PRO A 224 16.15 -14.24 -2.78
N LYS A 225 15.58 -13.65 -3.84
CA LYS A 225 15.34 -14.24 -5.16
C LYS A 225 15.45 -13.15 -6.23
N GLN A 226 15.59 -13.52 -7.49
CA GLN A 226 15.67 -12.53 -8.58
C GLN A 226 14.37 -11.74 -8.71
N GLU A 227 13.23 -12.38 -8.46
CA GLU A 227 11.88 -11.82 -8.54
C GLU A 227 11.44 -11.04 -7.29
N THR A 228 12.32 -10.91 -6.28
CA THR A 228 12.02 -10.26 -5.00
C THR A 228 13.05 -9.17 -4.70
N LEU A 229 12.59 -7.97 -4.36
CA LEU A 229 13.44 -6.86 -3.95
C LEU A 229 12.95 -6.28 -2.62
N GLN A 230 13.83 -6.27 -1.62
CA GLN A 230 13.56 -5.78 -0.27
C GLN A 230 14.28 -4.45 -0.03
N PHE A 231 13.62 -3.50 0.61
CA PHE A 231 14.19 -2.22 1.00
C PHE A 231 13.53 -1.69 2.26
N MET A 232 14.30 -0.93 3.04
CA MET A 232 13.84 -0.25 4.24
C MET A 232 13.72 1.25 3.98
N VAL A 233 12.69 1.85 4.55
CA VAL A 233 12.47 3.29 4.58
C VAL A 233 12.14 3.70 6.01
N ASP A 234 12.84 4.68 6.57
CA ASP A 234 12.52 5.15 7.92
C ASP A 234 11.18 5.84 7.99
N ALA A 235 10.43 5.62 9.07
CA ALA A 235 9.10 6.16 9.25
C ALA A 235 9.13 7.68 9.32
N PHE A 236 8.31 8.31 8.48
CA PHE A 236 8.15 9.76 8.40
C PHE A 236 6.66 10.13 8.34
N LYS A 237 6.38 11.42 8.46
CA LYS A 237 5.05 11.99 8.19
C LYS A 237 5.17 13.31 7.46
N PHE A 238 4.13 13.67 6.70
CA PHE A 238 4.05 14.99 6.11
C PHE A 238 3.83 16.07 7.17
N VAL A 239 4.46 17.23 6.98
CA VAL A 239 4.28 18.40 7.84
C VAL A 239 2.84 18.88 7.73
N ALA A 240 2.24 19.26 8.86
CA ALA A 240 0.88 19.80 8.95
C ALA A 240 -0.25 18.87 8.43
N ASP A 241 -0.03 17.55 8.43
CA ASP A 241 -1.09 16.55 8.23
C ASP A 241 -1.43 15.86 9.55
N ASP A 242 -2.67 16.03 10.00
CA ASP A 242 -3.17 15.45 11.27
C ASP A 242 -3.75 14.04 11.10
N ARG A 243 -3.81 13.52 9.86
CA ARG A 243 -4.35 12.18 9.59
C ARG A 243 -3.35 11.09 9.93
N ASN A 244 -2.06 11.42 9.99
CA ASN A 244 -0.95 10.48 10.28
C ASN A 244 -0.98 9.26 9.36
N LEU A 245 -1.32 9.47 8.07
CA LEU A 245 -1.43 8.43 7.06
C LEU A 245 -0.63 8.82 5.83
N ILE A 246 0.14 7.87 5.31
CA ILE A 246 0.84 7.99 4.03
C ILE A 246 0.45 6.84 3.11
N TYR A 247 0.47 7.12 1.81
CA TYR A 247 0.39 6.12 0.76
C TYR A 247 1.74 6.07 0.05
N ILE A 248 2.22 4.88 -0.26
CA ILE A 248 3.45 4.68 -1.05
C ILE A 248 3.06 4.01 -2.37
N THR A 249 3.39 4.66 -3.48
CA THR A 249 3.13 4.14 -4.83
C THR A 249 4.42 4.00 -5.60
N CYS A 250 4.72 2.76 -6.00
CA CYS A 250 5.95 2.40 -6.69
C CYS A 250 5.68 1.96 -8.12
N HIS A 251 6.59 2.32 -9.03
CA HIS A 251 6.67 1.77 -10.36
C HIS A 251 7.66 0.58 -10.33
N LEU A 252 7.13 -0.61 -10.60
CA LEU A 252 7.89 -1.85 -10.59
C LEU A 252 8.16 -2.28 -12.04
N LYS A 253 9.36 -2.80 -12.30
CA LYS A 253 9.75 -3.28 -13.62
C LYS A 253 10.64 -4.50 -13.53
N VAL A 254 10.81 -5.20 -14.65
CA VAL A 254 11.60 -6.43 -14.74
C VAL A 254 12.56 -6.42 -15.91
N SER A 255 13.66 -7.16 -15.78
CA SER A 255 14.50 -7.59 -16.90
C SER A 255 14.65 -9.12 -16.87
N PRO A 256 15.13 -9.76 -17.95
CA PRO A 256 15.66 -11.11 -17.87
C PRO A 256 16.71 -11.22 -16.75
N ALA A 257 16.70 -12.33 -16.01
CA ALA A 257 17.58 -12.52 -14.85
C ALA A 257 19.07 -12.65 -15.22
N ASP A 258 19.38 -13.06 -16.45
CA ASP A 258 20.75 -13.16 -16.97
C ASP A 258 21.30 -11.82 -17.50
N GLN A 259 20.44 -10.85 -17.79
CA GLN A 259 20.85 -9.52 -18.21
C GLN A 259 21.55 -8.79 -17.06
N ALA A 260 22.77 -8.30 -17.28
CA ALA A 260 23.49 -7.54 -16.25
C ALA A 260 22.76 -6.23 -15.89
N PRO A 261 22.75 -5.82 -14.60
CA PRO A 261 22.28 -4.50 -14.19
C PRO A 261 22.98 -3.38 -14.95
N ASN A 262 22.26 -2.30 -15.21
CA ASN A 262 22.75 -1.15 -15.96
C ASN A 262 22.20 0.16 -15.36
N PRO A 263 22.64 1.35 -15.82
CA PRO A 263 22.16 2.63 -15.29
C PRO A 263 20.64 2.81 -15.31
N LEU A 264 19.91 2.07 -16.16
CA LEU A 264 18.44 2.07 -16.22
C LEU A 264 17.80 0.96 -15.39
N ASN A 265 18.50 -0.10 -15.03
CA ASN A 265 17.97 -1.26 -14.30
C ASN A 265 18.93 -1.60 -13.17
N LYS A 266 18.75 -0.92 -12.03
CA LYS A 266 19.61 -1.00 -10.86
C LYS A 266 18.80 -0.83 -9.57
N ALA A 267 19.43 -1.14 -8.45
CA ALA A 267 18.94 -0.83 -7.11
C ALA A 267 20.14 -0.31 -6.32
N CYS A 268 20.20 1.00 -6.09
CA CYS A 268 21.35 1.68 -5.51
C CYS A 268 20.98 2.27 -4.15
N SER A 269 21.83 2.02 -3.16
CA SER A 269 21.73 2.62 -1.83
C SER A 269 22.93 3.52 -1.59
N PHE A 270 22.74 4.64 -0.89
CA PHE A 270 23.85 5.49 -0.48
C PHE A 270 24.52 4.89 0.76
N ASN A 271 25.80 4.54 0.66
CA ASN A 271 26.59 4.08 1.79
C ASN A 271 27.31 5.26 2.42
N ARG A 272 26.90 5.64 3.63
CA ARG A 272 27.49 6.77 4.36
C ARG A 272 28.95 6.55 4.75
N ALA A 273 29.33 5.33 5.10
CA ALA A 273 30.69 5.03 5.54
C ALA A 273 31.72 5.29 4.43
N SER A 274 31.33 5.04 3.18
CA SER A 274 32.16 5.34 2.00
C SER A 274 31.80 6.63 1.29
N SER A 275 30.67 7.28 1.64
CA SER A 275 30.09 8.42 0.92
C SER A 275 29.90 8.15 -0.57
N LEU A 276 29.49 6.92 -0.91
CA LEU A 276 29.32 6.47 -2.29
C LEU A 276 27.98 5.75 -2.45
N TRP A 277 27.41 5.87 -3.64
CA TRP A 277 26.31 5.02 -4.08
C TRP A 277 26.82 3.61 -4.39
N VAL A 278 26.15 2.61 -3.83
CA VAL A 278 26.51 1.20 -3.98
C VAL A 278 25.33 0.44 -4.58
N PRO A 279 25.53 -0.30 -5.68
CA PRO A 279 24.49 -1.16 -6.22
C PRO A 279 24.28 -2.36 -5.32
N LEU A 280 23.06 -2.86 -5.23
CA LEU A 280 22.77 -4.15 -4.61
C LEU A 280 23.50 -5.27 -5.34
N GLU A 281 23.52 -5.22 -6.69
CA GLU A 281 24.32 -6.09 -7.54
C GLU A 281 24.70 -5.39 -8.86
N GLY A 282 25.76 -5.87 -9.51
CA GLY A 282 26.35 -5.25 -10.69
C GLY A 282 27.62 -4.46 -10.36
N THR A 283 28.12 -3.71 -11.33
CA THR A 283 29.33 -2.90 -11.18
C THR A 283 29.03 -1.56 -10.51
N GLY A 284 29.97 -1.03 -9.72
CA GLY A 284 29.72 0.18 -8.91
C GLY A 284 29.41 1.45 -9.72
N ASP A 285 29.89 1.53 -10.94
CA ASP A 285 29.72 2.66 -11.86
C ASP A 285 28.27 2.88 -12.30
N ILE A 286 27.41 1.84 -12.27
CA ILE A 286 26.00 1.98 -12.65
C ILE A 286 25.22 2.93 -11.73
N CYS A 287 25.70 3.13 -10.50
CA CYS A 287 25.07 4.03 -9.53
C CYS A 287 25.67 5.45 -9.54
N SER A 288 26.70 5.72 -10.34
CA SER A 288 27.34 7.04 -10.40
C SER A 288 26.35 8.16 -10.79
N CYS A 289 25.36 7.83 -11.64
CA CYS A 289 24.32 8.74 -12.07
C CYS A 289 23.34 9.16 -10.95
N CYS A 290 23.30 8.43 -9.82
CA CYS A 290 22.47 8.79 -8.68
C CYS A 290 22.97 10.07 -8.00
N GLU A 291 24.28 10.31 -7.99
CA GLU A 291 24.85 11.54 -7.39
C GLU A 291 24.68 12.75 -8.33
N THR A 292 24.73 12.54 -9.65
CA THR A 292 24.56 13.62 -10.63
C THR A 292 23.09 14.02 -10.83
N GLY A 293 22.15 13.22 -10.30
CA GLY A 293 20.72 13.45 -10.46
C GLY A 293 20.20 13.18 -11.87
N ASN A 294 20.96 12.46 -12.71
CA ASN A 294 20.59 12.21 -14.10
C ASN A 294 21.01 10.82 -14.58
N CYS A 295 20.07 9.88 -14.54
CA CYS A 295 20.22 8.51 -15.05
C CYS A 295 19.46 8.30 -16.38
N LEU A 296 19.50 9.27 -17.30
CA LEU A 296 18.83 9.15 -18.60
C LEU A 296 19.70 8.40 -19.63
N SER A 297 19.08 7.37 -20.23
CA SER A 297 19.52 6.58 -21.41
C SER A 297 20.93 5.98 -21.34
#